data_AF-A0A2E7H8C3-F1
#
_entry.id   AF-A0A2E7H8C3-F1
#
_cell.length_a   1.000
_cell.length_b   1.000
_cell.length_c   1.000
_cell.angle_alpha   90.00
_cell.angle_beta   90.00
_cell.angle_gamma   90.00
#
_symmetry.space_group_name_H-M   'P 1'
#
loop_
_entity.id
_entity.type
_entity.pdbx_description
1 polymer ?
#
loop_
_entity_poly.entity_id
_entity_poly.type
_entity_poly.pdbx_seq_one_letter_code
_entity_poly.pdbx_strand_id
1 'polypeptide(L)'
;VNCKRRDYGSQDVYKKNILALLVICATFTASKAQYGDFGMPDQPADTASVDDIIYYGDVMDMTGGYDVNDTVSNFTLYDFDGNPVELYEQLAGPKPVVVVSGSVSCIRFRNVFDPSLPGQEVLFARNFIYDHIEDYNWIFVYGVEAHPTDGNCPSNCPPTVNTDTAVVQPSIYAERKWAMHDWLESPIHDFPLTMYADNPDNAVYNNFFQRPFGMIALNCDGTVGIRADWVTSFFGDTENVQSMLDFRQEYLTCTIDWQPEEEEEETEDEISDDDTSDDDTSDDDTSDDDTLDDGTSDDDTSDDETSDDETDDGDIDDDEPVDASGPNHAFEGHDANEVASILDGTTGIGAIVVYPNPARSTFTVASDALNALWKVTDIRGCTMAEWTQSNRLTTLEVSHLPRGQYVLIGRSADGSTTHHRLILQ
;
A
#
# COMPACT_ATOMS: atom_id res chain seq x y z
N VAL A 1 14.90 34.74 83.16
CA VAL A 1 15.65 34.34 81.94
C VAL A 1 14.66 33.63 81.03
N ASN A 2 14.41 34.23 79.87
CA ASN A 2 13.42 33.81 78.86
C ASN A 2 13.89 32.55 78.13
N CYS A 3 12.97 31.61 77.85
CA CYS A 3 13.13 30.68 76.73
C CYS A 3 11.84 30.67 75.89
N LYS A 4 11.99 31.20 74.67
CA LYS A 4 11.03 31.34 73.57
C LYS A 4 10.51 29.97 73.09
N ARG A 5 9.20 29.87 72.86
CA ARG A 5 8.57 28.90 71.97
C ARG A 5 9.02 29.17 70.52
N ARG A 6 9.44 28.14 69.80
CA ARG A 6 9.61 28.15 68.35
C ARG A 6 8.36 27.54 67.72
N ASP A 7 7.58 28.36 67.04
CA ASP A 7 6.69 27.93 65.97
C ASP A 7 7.49 27.90 64.66
N TYR A 8 7.60 26.73 64.04
CA TYR A 8 7.99 26.49 62.65
C TYR A 8 6.95 25.48 62.16
N GLY A 9 6.05 25.80 61.24
CA GLY A 9 6.32 26.12 59.84
C GLY A 9 5.52 25.13 58.98
N SER A 10 4.19 25.11 59.14
CA SER A 10 3.28 24.15 58.50
C SER A 10 2.84 24.57 57.07
N GLN A 11 3.11 25.82 56.67
CA GLN A 11 2.60 26.36 55.40
C GLN A 11 3.48 26.08 54.17
N ASP A 12 4.77 25.75 54.34
CA ASP A 12 5.68 25.54 53.19
C ASP A 12 5.62 24.12 52.60
N VAL A 13 5.16 23.13 53.37
CA VAL A 13 5.03 21.74 52.90
C VAL A 13 3.80 21.58 52.01
N TYR A 14 2.70 22.27 52.34
CA TYR A 14 1.47 22.24 51.53
C TYR A 14 1.63 22.89 50.15
N LYS A 15 2.40 23.98 50.05
CA LYS A 15 2.65 24.67 48.77
C LYS A 15 3.57 23.88 47.82
N LYS A 16 4.56 23.16 48.36
CA LYS A 16 5.45 22.30 47.55
C LYS A 16 4.72 21.07 46.99
N ASN A 17 3.77 20.51 47.73
CA ASN A 17 3.01 19.33 47.28
C ASN A 17 1.94 19.69 46.22
N ILE A 18 1.34 20.89 46.28
CA ILE A 18 0.37 21.35 45.26
C ILE A 18 1.08 21.69 43.94
N LEU A 19 2.28 22.29 44.00
CA LEU A 19 3.06 22.61 42.80
C LEU A 19 3.57 21.34 42.09
N ALA A 20 3.96 20.31 42.86
CA ALA A 20 4.35 19.01 42.30
C ALA A 20 3.18 18.28 41.63
N LEU A 21 1.96 18.37 42.19
CA LEU A 21 0.76 17.81 41.54
C LEU A 21 0.37 18.55 40.26
N LEU A 22 0.49 19.88 40.23
CA LEU A 22 0.18 20.69 39.05
C LEU A 22 1.18 20.47 37.90
N VAL A 23 2.46 20.23 38.21
CA VAL A 23 3.47 19.90 37.20
C VAL A 23 3.30 18.48 36.65
N ILE A 24 2.84 17.52 37.48
CA ILE A 24 2.53 16.17 37.02
C ILE A 24 1.23 16.13 36.19
N CYS A 25 0.20 16.92 36.53
CA CYS A 25 -1.01 17.00 35.71
C CYS A 25 -0.80 17.75 34.38
N ALA A 26 0.14 18.70 34.32
CA ALA A 26 0.45 19.44 33.08
C ALA A 26 1.26 18.63 32.05
N THR A 27 1.86 17.50 32.44
CA THR A 27 2.57 16.60 31.51
C THR A 27 1.67 15.54 30.86
N PHE A 28 0.37 15.48 31.21
CA PHE A 28 -0.57 14.49 30.65
C PHE A 28 -1.52 15.02 29.58
N THR A 29 -1.43 16.28 29.15
CA THR A 29 -2.42 16.88 28.22
C THR A 29 -1.80 17.53 26.99
N ALA A 30 -0.69 17.00 26.48
CA ALA A 30 -0.15 17.41 25.19
C ALA A 30 0.58 16.26 24.49
N SER A 31 -0.04 15.07 24.48
CA SER A 31 0.16 14.20 23.31
C SER A 31 -0.56 14.91 22.18
N LYS A 32 0.16 15.73 21.42
CA LYS A 32 -0.35 16.09 20.09
C LYS A 32 -0.46 14.77 19.36
N ALA A 33 -1.68 14.34 19.07
CA ALA A 33 -1.91 13.30 18.08
C ALA A 33 -1.06 13.64 16.87
N GLN A 34 -0.22 12.69 16.46
CA GLN A 34 0.60 12.83 15.27
C GLN A 34 -0.35 12.65 14.08
N TYR A 35 -1.11 13.70 13.77
CA TYR A 35 -1.92 13.79 12.57
C TYR A 35 -0.95 13.89 11.39
N GLY A 36 -0.67 12.74 10.79
CA GLY A 36 -0.11 12.59 9.46
C GLY A 36 -1.11 11.78 8.64
N ASP A 37 -0.98 11.85 7.33
CA ASP A 37 -1.76 11.04 6.40
C ASP A 37 -0.80 10.22 5.54
N PHE A 38 -1.07 8.93 5.45
CA PHE A 38 -0.34 8.01 4.59
C PHE A 38 -1.16 7.69 3.34
N GLY A 39 -0.52 7.76 2.19
CA GLY A 39 -1.18 7.54 0.92
C GLY A 39 -1.58 8.83 0.21
N MET A 40 -2.31 8.63 -0.88
CA MET A 40 -2.69 9.67 -1.81
C MET A 40 -4.23 9.72 -1.91
N PRO A 41 -4.82 10.89 -2.21
CA PRO A 41 -6.27 11.02 -2.42
C PRO A 41 -6.80 10.21 -3.62
N ASP A 42 -5.92 9.88 -4.56
CA ASP A 42 -6.19 9.06 -5.73
C ASP A 42 -5.39 7.75 -5.69
N GLN A 43 -5.95 6.68 -6.28
CA GLN A 43 -5.25 5.39 -6.40
C GLN A 43 -3.92 5.61 -7.12
N PRO A 44 -2.79 5.12 -6.58
CA PRO A 44 -1.50 5.21 -7.25
C PRO A 44 -1.54 4.58 -8.65
N ALA A 45 -0.84 5.19 -9.60
CA ALA A 45 -0.73 4.64 -10.94
C ALA A 45 -0.08 3.25 -10.91
N ASP A 46 -0.51 2.36 -11.79
CA ASP A 46 0.03 0.99 -11.92
C ASP A 46 1.56 0.96 -12.15
N THR A 47 2.10 2.00 -12.78
CA THR A 47 3.54 2.18 -13.05
C THR A 47 4.31 2.83 -11.90
N ALA A 48 3.65 3.24 -10.82
CA ALA A 48 4.31 3.86 -9.67
C ALA A 48 5.32 2.89 -9.05
N SER A 49 6.55 3.36 -8.85
CA SER A 49 7.61 2.57 -8.22
C SER A 49 7.26 2.29 -6.77
N VAL A 50 7.38 1.04 -6.37
CA VAL A 50 7.29 0.63 -4.97
C VAL A 50 8.66 0.83 -4.33
N ASP A 51 8.69 1.45 -3.15
CA ASP A 51 9.89 1.70 -2.39
C ASP A 51 10.54 0.40 -1.92
N ASP A 52 11.86 0.47 -1.73
CA ASP A 52 12.63 -0.62 -1.14
C ASP A 52 12.14 -0.93 0.28
N ILE A 53 12.24 -2.21 0.64
CA ILE A 53 11.83 -2.70 1.96
C ILE A 53 12.93 -2.51 3.01
N ILE A 54 12.53 -2.42 4.27
CA ILE A 54 13.45 -2.37 5.39
C ILE A 54 14.28 -3.67 5.46
N TYR A 55 15.60 -3.53 5.48
CA TYR A 55 16.51 -4.65 5.74
C TYR A 55 16.64 -4.87 7.26
N TYR A 56 16.04 -5.94 7.76
CA TYR A 56 16.01 -6.27 9.20
C TYR A 56 17.32 -6.89 9.74
N GLY A 57 18.38 -6.92 8.94
CA GLY A 57 19.67 -7.49 9.31
C GLY A 57 19.65 -8.99 9.60
N ASP A 58 20.79 -9.53 10.03
CA ASP A 58 20.95 -10.97 10.31
C ASP A 58 20.10 -11.47 11.49
N VAL A 59 19.64 -10.56 12.35
CA VAL A 59 18.83 -10.87 13.53
C VAL A 59 17.33 -10.89 13.24
N MET A 60 16.92 -10.44 12.04
CA MET A 60 15.52 -10.42 11.59
C MET A 60 14.60 -9.68 12.58
N ASP A 61 15.07 -8.56 13.13
CA ASP A 61 14.33 -7.81 14.13
C ASP A 61 13.24 -6.95 13.49
N MET A 62 12.07 -7.54 13.38
CA MET A 62 10.92 -6.93 12.75
C MET A 62 10.05 -6.10 13.73
N THR A 63 10.43 -5.90 15.01
CA THR A 63 9.53 -5.36 16.06
C THR A 63 9.04 -3.91 15.87
N GLY A 64 9.43 -3.22 14.80
CA GLY A 64 8.95 -1.87 14.52
C GLY A 64 7.44 -1.77 14.24
N GLY A 65 6.99 -0.53 14.12
CA GLY A 65 5.58 -0.15 13.99
C GLY A 65 4.99 0.37 15.32
N TYR A 66 3.75 0.87 15.27
CA TYR A 66 3.06 1.47 16.43
C TYR A 66 2.87 0.49 17.60
N ASP A 67 3.19 0.94 18.80
CA ASP A 67 2.98 0.21 20.06
C ASP A 67 1.62 0.56 20.69
N VAL A 68 1.21 -0.25 21.67
CA VAL A 68 -0.01 0.03 22.44
C VAL A 68 0.09 1.41 23.09
N ASN A 69 -0.99 2.19 22.97
CA ASN A 69 -1.15 3.62 23.32
C ASN A 69 -0.54 4.63 22.36
N ASP A 70 0.13 4.22 21.28
CA ASP A 70 0.51 5.16 20.22
C ASP A 70 -0.74 5.62 19.46
N THR A 71 -0.76 6.90 19.07
CA THR A 71 -1.75 7.41 18.11
C THR A 71 -1.24 7.14 16.70
N VAL A 72 -2.06 6.46 15.91
CA VAL A 72 -1.72 6.16 14.52
C VAL A 72 -2.03 7.35 13.61
N SER A 73 -1.28 7.47 12.52
CA SER A 73 -1.61 8.41 11.44
C SER A 73 -2.76 7.87 10.59
N ASN A 74 -3.48 8.77 9.90
CA ASN A 74 -4.49 8.36 8.94
C ASN A 74 -3.84 7.61 7.77
N PHE A 75 -4.64 6.84 7.02
CA PHE A 75 -4.23 6.38 5.71
C PHE A 75 -5.41 6.31 4.75
N THR A 76 -5.10 6.43 3.45
CA THR A 76 -5.99 6.05 2.35
C THR A 76 -5.36 4.93 1.54
N LEU A 77 -6.09 3.81 1.40
CA LEU A 77 -5.69 2.65 0.58
C LEU A 77 -6.79 2.29 -0.40
N TYR A 78 -6.46 1.47 -1.41
CA TYR A 78 -7.41 1.10 -2.46
C TYR A 78 -7.50 -0.41 -2.64
N ASP A 79 -8.71 -0.91 -2.87
CA ASP A 79 -8.89 -2.27 -3.36
C ASP A 79 -8.46 -2.38 -4.83
N PHE A 80 -8.64 -3.56 -5.42
CA PHE A 80 -8.24 -3.80 -6.81
C PHE A 80 -8.99 -2.90 -7.81
N ASP A 81 -10.27 -2.62 -7.54
CA ASP A 81 -11.17 -1.85 -8.41
C ASP A 81 -11.01 -0.32 -8.24
N GLY A 82 -10.20 0.11 -7.26
CA GLY A 82 -9.96 1.52 -6.97
C GLY A 82 -10.95 2.13 -5.98
N ASN A 83 -11.68 1.32 -5.22
CA ASN A 83 -12.49 1.83 -4.12
C ASN A 83 -11.58 2.16 -2.93
N PRO A 84 -11.64 3.38 -2.38
CA PRO A 84 -10.81 3.78 -1.26
C PRO A 84 -11.33 3.23 0.07
N VAL A 85 -10.41 3.04 1.01
CA VAL A 85 -10.68 3.00 2.45
C VAL A 85 -9.82 4.04 3.14
N GLU A 86 -10.47 4.91 3.90
CA GLU A 86 -9.79 5.88 4.77
C GLU A 86 -9.92 5.46 6.24
N LEU A 87 -8.80 5.37 6.95
CA LEU A 87 -8.79 4.87 8.32
C LEU A 87 -9.66 5.70 9.27
N TYR A 88 -9.57 7.02 9.20
CA TYR A 88 -10.29 7.90 10.13
C TYR A 88 -11.80 7.88 9.91
N GLU A 89 -12.26 7.74 8.67
CA GLU A 89 -13.67 7.46 8.38
C GLU A 89 -14.13 6.14 8.99
N GLN A 90 -13.28 5.10 8.94
CA GLN A 90 -13.60 3.81 9.55
C GLN A 90 -13.69 3.89 11.08
N LEU A 91 -12.84 4.71 11.72
CA LEU A 91 -12.87 4.94 13.18
C LEU A 91 -14.13 5.69 13.63
N ALA A 92 -14.66 6.58 12.80
CA ALA A 92 -15.94 7.25 13.06
C ALA A 92 -17.16 6.29 13.00
N GLY A 93 -16.96 5.07 12.49
CA GLY A 93 -17.99 4.04 12.38
C GLY A 93 -18.40 3.38 13.71
N PRO A 94 -19.48 2.57 13.71
CA PRO A 94 -20.02 1.95 14.92
C PRO A 94 -19.26 0.69 15.37
N LYS A 95 -18.30 0.20 14.57
CA LYS A 95 -17.55 -1.03 14.83
C LYS A 95 -16.08 -0.68 15.15
N PRO A 96 -15.44 -1.39 16.10
CA PRO A 96 -14.01 -1.28 16.32
C PRO A 96 -13.21 -1.64 15.07
N VAL A 97 -12.18 -0.86 14.77
CA VAL A 97 -11.32 -1.07 13.60
C VAL A 97 -10.15 -1.99 13.95
N VAL A 98 -9.91 -2.99 13.11
CA VAL A 98 -8.76 -3.89 13.20
C VAL A 98 -7.99 -3.86 11.88
N VAL A 99 -6.76 -3.36 11.91
CA VAL A 99 -5.87 -3.33 10.74
C VAL A 99 -4.97 -4.54 10.78
N VAL A 100 -4.92 -5.30 9.67
CA VAL A 100 -4.17 -6.55 9.56
C VAL A 100 -3.29 -6.49 8.32
N SER A 101 -1.98 -6.72 8.46
CA SER A 101 -1.10 -6.87 7.29
C SER A 101 -1.17 -8.29 6.74
N GLY A 102 -0.99 -8.47 5.43
CA GLY A 102 -0.98 -9.78 4.79
C GLY A 102 -0.19 -9.80 3.49
N SER A 103 0.33 -10.97 3.13
CA SER A 103 0.95 -11.23 1.83
C SER A 103 0.78 -12.70 1.46
N VAL A 104 0.66 -13.02 0.16
CA VAL A 104 0.39 -14.40 -0.28
C VAL A 104 1.57 -15.34 -0.02
N SER A 105 2.79 -14.82 -0.07
CA SER A 105 3.99 -15.61 0.24
C SER A 105 4.18 -15.88 1.74
N CYS A 106 3.45 -15.18 2.61
CA CYS A 106 3.49 -15.43 4.05
C CYS A 106 2.69 -16.70 4.40
N ILE A 107 3.40 -17.79 4.70
CA ILE A 107 2.77 -19.07 5.08
C ILE A 107 1.85 -18.96 6.30
N ARG A 108 2.14 -18.06 7.24
CA ARG A 108 1.32 -17.85 8.43
C ARG A 108 -0.02 -17.21 8.09
N PHE A 109 -0.01 -16.20 7.22
CA PHE A 109 -1.22 -15.56 6.68
C PHE A 109 -2.02 -16.56 5.86
N ARG A 110 -1.40 -17.12 4.83
CA ARG A 110 -2.04 -18.02 3.88
C ARG A 110 -2.73 -19.20 4.54
N ASN A 111 -2.05 -19.85 5.49
CA ASN A 111 -2.59 -21.05 6.11
C ASN A 111 -3.87 -20.75 6.91
N VAL A 112 -4.03 -19.56 7.50
CA VAL A 112 -5.27 -19.15 8.18
C VAL A 112 -6.47 -19.28 7.26
N PHE A 113 -6.30 -19.03 5.97
CA PHE A 113 -7.39 -19.05 5.00
C PHE A 113 -7.43 -20.33 4.15
N ASP A 114 -6.57 -21.33 4.40
CA ASP A 114 -6.64 -22.64 3.74
C ASP A 114 -7.48 -23.64 4.58
N PRO A 115 -8.75 -23.91 4.22
CA PRO A 115 -9.65 -24.76 4.99
C PRO A 115 -9.15 -26.21 5.16
N SER A 116 -8.23 -26.67 4.32
CA SER A 116 -7.68 -28.03 4.36
C SER A 116 -6.62 -28.22 5.45
N LEU A 117 -6.05 -27.13 5.98
CA LEU A 117 -4.96 -27.21 6.96
C LEU A 117 -5.47 -27.34 8.40
N PRO A 118 -5.08 -28.40 9.14
CA PRO A 118 -5.60 -28.69 10.48
C PRO A 118 -4.74 -28.11 11.62
N GLY A 119 -3.86 -27.15 11.36
CA GLY A 119 -2.97 -26.58 12.37
C GLY A 119 -3.76 -25.88 13.48
N GLN A 120 -3.47 -26.17 14.75
CA GLN A 120 -4.27 -25.65 15.87
C GLN A 120 -4.28 -24.11 15.94
N GLU A 121 -3.11 -23.46 15.84
CA GLU A 121 -2.96 -22.00 15.82
C GLU A 121 -3.70 -21.36 14.63
N VAL A 122 -3.63 -22.02 13.48
CA VAL A 122 -4.31 -21.63 12.23
C VAL A 122 -5.83 -21.67 12.41
N LEU A 123 -6.34 -22.75 13.02
CA LEU A 123 -7.78 -22.91 13.27
C LEU A 123 -8.32 -21.89 14.26
N PHE A 124 -7.57 -21.55 15.31
CA PHE A 124 -8.01 -20.54 16.28
C PHE A 124 -8.10 -19.16 15.65
N ALA A 125 -7.08 -18.73 14.90
CA ALA A 125 -7.12 -17.46 14.18
C ALA A 125 -8.27 -17.42 13.17
N ARG A 126 -8.43 -18.47 12.34
CA ARG A 126 -9.55 -18.57 11.39
C ARG A 126 -10.89 -18.44 12.09
N ASN A 127 -11.15 -19.28 13.09
CA ASN A 127 -12.44 -19.31 13.77
C ASN A 127 -12.76 -17.96 14.41
N PHE A 128 -11.81 -17.32 15.08
CA PHE A 128 -12.06 -16.01 15.68
C PHE A 128 -12.40 -14.97 14.61
N ILE A 129 -11.61 -14.88 13.54
CA ILE A 129 -11.88 -13.93 12.45
C ILE A 129 -13.27 -14.18 11.88
N TYR A 130 -13.62 -15.43 11.59
CA TYR A 130 -14.87 -15.82 10.94
C TYR A 130 -16.09 -15.61 11.83
N ASP A 131 -16.02 -16.03 13.10
CA ASP A 131 -17.11 -15.87 14.07
C ASP A 131 -17.37 -14.39 14.39
N HIS A 132 -16.40 -13.51 14.11
CA HIS A 132 -16.44 -12.09 14.41
C HIS A 132 -16.26 -11.18 13.18
N ILE A 133 -16.53 -11.65 11.96
CA ILE A 133 -16.51 -10.82 10.73
C ILE A 133 -17.42 -9.59 10.91
N GLU A 134 -18.59 -9.79 11.52
CA GLU A 134 -19.57 -8.73 11.69
C GLU A 134 -19.34 -7.86 12.93
N ASP A 135 -18.45 -8.26 13.83
CA ASP A 135 -18.25 -7.60 15.10
C ASP A 135 -17.18 -6.50 15.05
N TYR A 136 -16.28 -6.55 14.06
CA TYR A 136 -15.22 -5.56 13.82
C TYR A 136 -15.29 -5.02 12.40
N ASN A 137 -14.66 -3.88 12.18
CA ASN A 137 -14.32 -3.41 10.86
C ASN A 137 -12.89 -3.88 10.52
N TRP A 138 -12.80 -4.97 9.76
CA TRP A 138 -11.52 -5.58 9.40
C TRP A 138 -10.93 -4.89 8.16
N ILE A 139 -9.76 -4.28 8.30
CA ILE A 139 -9.01 -3.69 7.18
C ILE A 139 -7.78 -4.56 6.93
N PHE A 140 -7.86 -5.43 5.92
CA PHE A 140 -6.72 -6.23 5.49
C PHE A 140 -5.89 -5.46 4.47
N VAL A 141 -4.59 -5.32 4.73
CA VAL A 141 -3.65 -4.55 3.90
C VAL A 141 -2.63 -5.49 3.28
N TYR A 142 -2.61 -5.54 1.95
CA TYR A 142 -1.64 -6.30 1.16
C TYR A 142 -0.36 -5.50 1.00
N GLY A 143 0.69 -5.94 1.68
CA GLY A 143 1.95 -5.21 1.76
C GLY A 143 3.12 -5.93 1.13
N VAL A 144 4.24 -5.93 1.84
CA VAL A 144 5.51 -6.56 1.45
C VAL A 144 5.40 -8.08 1.45
N GLU A 145 5.98 -8.73 0.43
CA GLU A 145 6.04 -10.19 0.39
C GLU A 145 6.99 -10.74 1.44
N ALA A 146 6.50 -11.70 2.25
CA ALA A 146 7.32 -12.36 3.26
C ALA A 146 8.45 -13.21 2.66
N HIS A 147 8.13 -13.93 1.57
CA HIS A 147 8.97 -14.91 0.91
C HIS A 147 8.84 -14.83 -0.62
N PRO A 148 9.23 -13.70 -1.23
CA PRO A 148 9.13 -13.53 -2.67
C PRO A 148 10.06 -14.52 -3.40
N THR A 149 9.66 -14.88 -4.62
CA THR A 149 10.46 -15.74 -5.50
C THR A 149 11.62 -15.01 -6.17
N ASP A 150 11.52 -13.69 -6.29
CA ASP A 150 12.58 -12.79 -6.73
C ASP A 150 12.45 -11.44 -6.01
N GLY A 151 13.57 -10.75 -5.79
CA GLY A 151 13.65 -9.48 -5.08
C GLY A 151 14.00 -9.57 -3.59
N ASN A 152 14.00 -8.41 -2.92
CA ASN A 152 14.38 -8.29 -1.51
C ASN A 152 13.38 -8.99 -0.59
N CYS A 153 13.88 -9.73 0.39
CA CYS A 153 13.08 -10.55 1.30
C CYS A 153 13.20 -10.04 2.74
N PRO A 154 12.08 -9.74 3.44
CA PRO A 154 12.10 -9.21 4.81
C PRO A 154 12.35 -10.28 5.86
N SER A 155 12.17 -11.57 5.56
CA SER A 155 12.27 -12.64 6.55
C SER A 155 12.96 -13.91 6.02
N ASN A 156 14.09 -14.31 6.64
CA ASN A 156 14.86 -15.55 6.41
C ASN A 156 14.34 -16.38 5.22
N CYS A 157 14.90 -16.16 4.03
CA CYS A 157 14.44 -16.79 2.79
C CYS A 157 15.20 -18.09 2.47
N PRO A 158 14.75 -19.29 2.88
CA PRO A 158 15.05 -20.51 2.14
C PRO A 158 14.09 -20.62 0.94
N PRO A 159 14.48 -21.32 -0.15
CA PRO A 159 13.69 -21.38 -1.36
C PRO A 159 12.43 -22.22 -1.14
N THR A 160 11.32 -21.61 -0.77
CA THR A 160 10.00 -22.22 -0.92
C THR A 160 9.50 -21.95 -2.33
N VAL A 161 9.95 -22.80 -3.26
CA VAL A 161 9.37 -22.93 -4.60
C VAL A 161 8.13 -23.82 -4.50
N ASN A 162 7.05 -23.24 -4.01
CA ASN A 162 5.69 -23.74 -4.20
C ASN A 162 5.05 -22.89 -5.31
N THR A 163 4.61 -23.56 -6.36
CA THR A 163 4.11 -22.95 -7.62
C THR A 163 2.91 -22.03 -7.42
N ASP A 164 2.13 -22.28 -6.37
CA ASP A 164 0.82 -21.67 -6.18
C ASP A 164 0.90 -20.35 -5.36
N THR A 165 2.06 -20.07 -4.76
CA THR A 165 2.33 -18.84 -4.00
C THR A 165 3.58 -18.12 -4.51
N ALA A 166 4.04 -18.51 -5.70
CA ALA A 166 5.08 -17.77 -6.34
C ALA A 166 4.57 -16.36 -6.65
N VAL A 167 5.36 -15.38 -6.25
CA VAL A 167 5.11 -13.96 -6.43
C VAL A 167 6.47 -13.27 -6.35
N VAL A 168 6.68 -12.18 -7.09
CA VAL A 168 7.89 -11.36 -6.97
C VAL A 168 7.69 -10.33 -5.89
N GLN A 169 8.77 -9.83 -5.29
CA GLN A 169 8.65 -8.62 -4.47
C GLN A 169 8.22 -7.48 -5.41
N PRO A 170 7.08 -6.81 -5.17
CA PRO A 170 6.60 -5.76 -6.07
C PRO A 170 7.63 -4.63 -6.20
N SER A 171 8.00 -4.34 -7.44
CA SER A 171 8.82 -3.18 -7.84
C SER A 171 7.96 -2.02 -8.33
N ILE A 172 6.74 -2.32 -8.78
CA ILE A 172 5.72 -1.34 -9.16
C ILE A 172 4.35 -1.72 -8.59
N TYR A 173 3.47 -0.73 -8.49
CA TYR A 173 2.18 -0.88 -7.82
C TYR A 173 1.28 -1.93 -8.48
N ALA A 174 1.31 -2.05 -9.82
CA ALA A 174 0.55 -3.08 -10.53
C ALA A 174 0.87 -4.50 -10.04
N GLU A 175 2.14 -4.81 -9.77
CA GLU A 175 2.55 -6.15 -9.30
C GLU A 175 1.91 -6.47 -7.95
N ARG A 176 1.84 -5.48 -7.04
CA ARG A 176 1.15 -5.60 -5.76
C ARG A 176 -0.35 -5.80 -5.94
N LYS A 177 -1.02 -4.98 -6.74
CA LYS A 177 -2.47 -5.08 -6.96
C LYS A 177 -2.85 -6.44 -7.54
N TRP A 178 -2.13 -6.91 -8.55
CA TRP A 178 -2.39 -8.21 -9.16
C TRP A 178 -2.07 -9.37 -8.21
N ALA A 179 -1.04 -9.24 -7.38
CA ALA A 179 -0.73 -10.26 -6.39
C ALA A 179 -1.79 -10.38 -5.29
N MET A 180 -2.36 -9.24 -4.87
CA MET A 180 -3.52 -9.16 -4.00
C MET A 180 -4.78 -9.71 -4.64
N HIS A 181 -5.06 -9.34 -5.89
CA HIS A 181 -6.24 -9.82 -6.61
C HIS A 181 -6.20 -11.33 -6.77
N ASP A 182 -5.09 -11.90 -7.25
CA ASP A 182 -4.94 -13.35 -7.38
C ASP A 182 -5.12 -14.10 -6.04
N TRP A 183 -4.80 -13.46 -4.91
CA TRP A 183 -5.08 -13.99 -3.58
C TRP A 183 -6.58 -14.03 -3.29
N LEU A 184 -7.28 -12.92 -3.50
CA LEU A 184 -8.75 -12.84 -3.34
C LEU A 184 -9.47 -13.83 -4.27
N GLU A 185 -8.88 -14.10 -5.42
CA GLU A 185 -9.44 -14.95 -6.47
C GLU A 185 -9.14 -16.45 -6.31
N SER A 186 -8.36 -16.80 -5.28
CA SER A 186 -7.81 -18.13 -5.13
C SER A 186 -8.89 -19.16 -4.75
N PRO A 187 -9.11 -20.24 -5.55
CA PRO A 187 -10.16 -21.23 -5.28
C PRO A 187 -9.86 -22.17 -4.10
N ILE A 188 -8.62 -22.20 -3.62
CA ILE A 188 -8.17 -23.07 -2.51
C ILE A 188 -8.30 -22.34 -1.17
N HIS A 189 -8.28 -21.01 -1.18
CA HIS A 189 -8.29 -20.20 0.02
C HIS A 189 -9.67 -19.58 0.18
N ASP A 190 -10.19 -19.63 1.40
CA ASP A 190 -11.45 -19.01 1.76
C ASP A 190 -11.11 -17.70 2.46
N PHE A 191 -11.25 -16.57 1.75
CA PHE A 191 -10.96 -15.24 2.29
C PHE A 191 -12.19 -14.34 2.09
N PRO A 192 -13.07 -14.20 3.11
CA PRO A 192 -14.38 -13.57 2.95
C PRO A 192 -14.36 -12.04 3.13
N LEU A 193 -13.19 -11.40 3.09
CA LEU A 193 -12.98 -10.00 3.45
C LEU A 193 -12.44 -9.20 2.27
N THR A 194 -12.60 -7.88 2.31
CA THR A 194 -11.93 -6.99 1.36
C THR A 194 -10.47 -6.80 1.77
N MET A 195 -9.59 -6.73 0.78
CA MET A 195 -8.17 -6.45 0.98
C MET A 195 -7.76 -5.25 0.13
N TYR A 196 -6.91 -4.40 0.69
CA TYR A 196 -6.46 -3.15 0.11
C TYR A 196 -4.95 -3.18 -0.10
N ALA A 197 -4.46 -2.69 -1.23
CA ALA A 197 -3.02 -2.66 -1.50
C ALA A 197 -2.37 -1.52 -0.70
N ASP A 198 -1.30 -1.82 0.03
CA ASP A 198 -0.46 -0.79 0.66
C ASP A 198 0.11 0.14 -0.43
N ASN A 199 0.30 1.41 -0.11
CA ASN A 199 0.79 2.40 -1.07
C ASN A 199 2.24 2.12 -1.48
N PRO A 200 2.71 2.67 -2.62
CA PRO A 200 4.06 2.39 -3.12
C PRO A 200 5.18 2.71 -2.12
N ASP A 201 4.99 3.66 -1.22
CA ASP A 201 5.92 4.01 -0.13
C ASP A 201 5.98 2.98 1.02
N ASN A 202 5.17 1.91 0.96
CA ASN A 202 5.00 0.90 2.00
C ASN A 202 4.60 1.51 3.35
N ALA A 203 3.88 2.64 3.37
CA ALA A 203 3.66 3.39 4.59
C ALA A 203 2.96 2.59 5.69
N VAL A 204 1.95 1.77 5.35
CA VAL A 204 1.26 0.98 6.38
C VAL A 204 2.19 -0.12 6.91
N TYR A 205 2.90 -0.83 6.04
CA TYR A 205 3.90 -1.82 6.49
C TYR A 205 5.02 -1.18 7.34
N ASN A 206 5.55 -0.03 6.94
CA ASN A 206 6.68 0.58 7.62
C ASN A 206 6.30 1.19 8.99
N ASN A 207 5.05 1.65 9.15
CA ASN A 207 4.62 2.41 10.34
C ASN A 207 3.62 1.66 11.23
N PHE A 208 2.71 0.86 10.68
CA PHE A 208 1.74 0.11 11.48
C PHE A 208 2.33 -1.22 11.93
N PHE A 209 2.86 -2.00 10.99
CA PHE A 209 3.41 -3.33 11.27
C PHE A 209 4.55 -3.67 10.33
N GLN A 210 5.75 -3.71 10.88
CA GLN A 210 6.93 -4.24 10.18
C GLN A 210 6.90 -5.78 10.13
N ARG A 211 5.72 -6.36 9.88
CA ARG A 211 5.44 -7.81 9.87
C ARG A 211 4.51 -8.16 8.71
N PRO A 212 4.75 -9.28 8.00
CA PRO A 212 3.86 -9.73 6.93
C PRO A 212 2.53 -10.35 7.39
N PHE A 213 2.32 -10.56 8.70
CA PHE A 213 1.01 -11.00 9.25
C PHE A 213 0.81 -10.58 10.72
N GLY A 214 0.82 -9.27 10.95
CA GLY A 214 0.52 -8.65 12.24
C GLY A 214 -0.86 -7.98 12.25
N MET A 215 -1.32 -7.58 13.44
CA MET A 215 -2.55 -6.78 13.58
C MET A 215 -2.47 -5.77 14.73
N ILE A 216 -3.25 -4.69 14.62
CA ILE A 216 -3.64 -3.81 15.74
C ILE A 216 -5.15 -3.66 15.74
N ALA A 217 -5.71 -3.53 16.94
CA ALA A 217 -7.05 -3.01 17.13
C ALA A 217 -6.97 -1.58 17.67
N LEU A 218 -7.74 -0.67 17.07
CA LEU A 218 -7.69 0.76 17.34
C LEU A 218 -8.88 1.22 18.16
N ASN A 219 -8.60 1.97 19.23
CA ASN A 219 -9.62 2.72 19.96
C ASN A 219 -10.25 3.76 19.02
N CYS A 220 -11.45 4.26 19.37
CA CYS A 220 -12.15 5.21 18.50
C CYS A 220 -11.40 6.54 18.31
N ASP A 221 -10.47 6.88 19.20
CA ASP A 221 -9.61 8.06 19.12
C ASP A 221 -8.34 7.84 18.28
N GLY A 222 -8.22 6.70 17.61
CA GLY A 222 -7.06 6.35 16.78
C GLY A 222 -5.84 5.87 17.56
N THR A 223 -5.95 5.61 18.87
CA THR A 223 -4.86 4.99 19.64
C THR A 223 -4.87 3.47 19.53
N VAL A 224 -3.70 2.84 19.53
CA VAL A 224 -3.57 1.38 19.55
C VAL A 224 -4.02 0.83 20.89
N GLY A 225 -5.12 0.06 20.90
CA GLY A 225 -5.60 -0.64 22.10
C GLY A 225 -5.02 -2.05 22.25
N ILE A 226 -4.89 -2.78 21.14
CA ILE A 226 -4.33 -4.14 21.10
C ILE A 226 -3.32 -4.21 19.96
N ARG A 227 -2.19 -4.88 20.19
CA ARG A 227 -1.20 -5.24 19.17
C ARG A 227 -0.93 -6.73 19.19
N ALA A 228 -0.85 -7.34 18.02
CA ALA A 228 -0.35 -8.70 17.84
C ALA A 228 0.69 -8.77 16.73
N ASP A 229 1.92 -9.15 17.09
CA ASP A 229 3.00 -9.32 16.11
C ASP A 229 2.74 -10.49 15.15
N TRP A 230 2.00 -11.51 15.60
CA TRP A 230 1.60 -12.66 14.80
C TRP A 230 0.16 -13.07 15.12
N VAL A 231 -0.74 -12.83 14.16
CA VAL A 231 -2.17 -13.16 14.29
C VAL A 231 -2.37 -14.66 14.61
N THR A 232 -1.63 -15.55 13.93
CA THR A 232 -1.70 -17.01 14.15
C THR A 232 -1.52 -17.43 15.62
N SER A 233 -0.50 -16.90 16.31
CA SER A 233 -0.24 -17.27 17.70
C SER A 233 -1.09 -16.48 18.70
N PHE A 234 -1.47 -15.24 18.35
CA PHE A 234 -2.24 -14.37 19.22
C PHE A 234 -3.56 -15.00 19.64
N PHE A 235 -4.34 -15.51 18.66
CA PHE A 235 -5.62 -16.17 18.92
C PHE A 235 -5.49 -17.58 19.49
N GLY A 236 -4.27 -18.12 19.56
CA GLY A 236 -4.00 -19.36 20.30
C GLY A 236 -4.07 -19.19 21.82
N ASP A 237 -4.00 -17.95 22.31
CA ASP A 237 -4.12 -17.61 23.72
C ASP A 237 -5.55 -17.16 24.05
N THR A 238 -6.18 -17.83 25.02
CA THR A 238 -7.54 -17.50 25.45
C THR A 238 -7.64 -16.14 26.15
N GLU A 239 -6.55 -15.65 26.76
CA GLU A 239 -6.55 -14.32 27.38
C GLU A 239 -6.63 -13.23 26.31
N ASN A 240 -5.89 -13.39 25.21
CA ASN A 240 -5.92 -12.47 24.06
C ASN A 240 -7.28 -12.47 23.36
N VAL A 241 -7.91 -13.64 23.21
CA VAL A 241 -9.28 -13.76 22.69
C VAL A 241 -10.25 -12.98 23.58
N GLN A 242 -10.16 -13.13 24.91
CA GLN A 242 -11.00 -12.39 25.84
C GLN A 242 -10.74 -10.88 25.76
N SER A 243 -9.48 -10.44 25.62
CA SER A 243 -9.13 -9.03 25.47
C SER A 243 -9.79 -8.40 24.23
N MET A 244 -9.84 -9.11 23.10
CA MET A 244 -10.55 -8.61 21.91
C MET A 244 -12.07 -8.47 22.18
N LEU A 245 -12.69 -9.47 22.83
CA LEU A 245 -14.11 -9.42 23.16
C LEU A 245 -14.46 -8.28 24.12
N ASP A 246 -13.61 -8.03 25.11
CA ASP A 246 -13.78 -6.93 26.06
C ASP A 246 -13.55 -5.57 25.37
N PHE A 247 -12.50 -5.46 24.56
CA PHE A 247 -12.18 -4.28 23.76
C PHE A 247 -13.36 -3.83 22.89
N ARG A 248 -14.05 -4.77 22.25
CA ARG A 248 -15.27 -4.46 21.49
C ARG A 248 -16.34 -3.80 22.35
N GLN A 249 -16.56 -4.28 23.58
CA GLN A 249 -17.57 -3.69 24.46
C GLN A 249 -17.21 -2.27 24.88
N GLU A 250 -15.92 -2.00 25.11
CA GLU A 250 -15.42 -0.67 25.48
C GLU A 250 -15.56 0.32 24.31
N TYR A 251 -15.28 -0.12 23.08
CA TYR A 251 -15.43 0.69 21.86
C TYR A 251 -16.84 1.27 21.70
N LEU A 252 -17.89 0.50 22.05
CA LEU A 252 -19.29 0.94 21.97
C LEU A 252 -19.63 2.12 22.89
N THR A 253 -18.78 2.40 23.88
CA THR A 253 -18.94 3.52 24.82
C THR A 253 -18.00 4.69 24.51
N CYS A 254 -17.18 4.53 23.48
CA CYS A 254 -16.16 5.49 23.08
C CYS A 254 -16.82 6.73 22.45
N THR A 255 -16.26 7.90 22.72
CA THR A 255 -16.72 9.18 22.16
C THR A 255 -15.52 9.87 21.54
N ILE A 256 -15.62 10.15 20.24
CA ILE A 256 -14.58 10.85 19.49
C ILE A 256 -14.76 12.35 19.74
N ASP A 257 -13.73 13.01 20.27
CA ASP A 257 -13.64 14.47 20.40
C ASP A 257 -12.68 15.02 19.34
N TRP A 258 -12.94 14.67 18.08
CA TRP A 258 -12.27 15.25 16.92
C TRP A 258 -13.35 15.71 15.94
N GLN A 259 -13.29 16.99 15.59
CA GLN A 259 -14.06 17.55 14.48
C GLN A 259 -13.10 17.56 13.29
N PRO A 260 -13.44 16.93 12.14
CA PRO A 260 -12.70 17.20 10.92
C PRO A 260 -12.70 18.72 10.68
N GLU A 261 -11.54 19.26 10.32
CA GLU A 261 -11.44 20.66 9.91
C GLU A 261 -12.37 20.81 8.69
N GLU A 262 -13.49 21.53 8.85
CA GLU A 262 -14.35 21.88 7.73
C GLU A 262 -13.47 22.67 6.75
N GLU A 263 -13.36 22.21 5.51
CA GLU A 263 -12.74 22.97 4.43
C GLU A 263 -13.46 24.33 4.38
N GLU A 264 -12.75 25.40 4.74
CA GLU A 264 -13.27 26.75 4.58
C GLU A 264 -13.50 26.98 3.09
N GLU A 265 -14.75 26.85 2.64
CA GLU A 265 -15.16 27.39 1.36
C GLU A 265 -14.79 28.88 1.36
N GLU A 266 -13.78 29.25 0.57
CA GLU A 266 -13.50 30.65 0.25
C GLU A 266 -14.73 31.21 -0.48
N THR A 267 -15.69 31.73 0.28
CA THR A 267 -16.74 32.55 -0.28
C THR A 267 -16.07 33.80 -0.84
N GLU A 268 -16.04 33.89 -2.17
CA GLU A 268 -15.73 35.11 -2.90
C GLU A 268 -16.63 36.24 -2.38
N ASP A 269 -16.12 37.03 -1.43
CA ASP A 269 -16.72 38.29 -1.03
C ASP A 269 -16.61 39.25 -2.22
N GLU A 270 -17.65 39.28 -3.06
CA GLU A 270 -17.87 40.35 -4.01
C GLU A 270 -18.00 41.67 -3.24
N ILE A 271 -16.90 42.42 -3.18
CA ILE A 271 -16.90 43.82 -2.78
C ILE A 271 -17.69 44.59 -3.85
N SER A 272 -18.95 44.88 -3.53
CA SER A 272 -19.69 45.95 -4.16
C SER A 272 -19.06 47.28 -3.77
N ASP A 273 -18.61 48.06 -4.75
CA ASP A 273 -18.56 49.52 -4.61
C ASP A 273 -18.86 50.15 -5.96
N ASP A 274 -20.10 50.64 -6.05
CA ASP A 274 -20.63 51.45 -7.14
C ASP A 274 -20.50 52.95 -6.77
N ASP A 275 -20.26 53.74 -7.81
CA ASP A 275 -20.37 55.19 -7.96
C ASP A 275 -19.37 56.13 -7.24
N THR A 276 -18.52 56.81 -8.04
CA THR A 276 -18.84 58.17 -8.52
C THR A 276 -17.80 58.77 -9.52
N SER A 277 -18.30 59.01 -10.75
CA SER A 277 -18.12 60.17 -11.65
C SER A 277 -16.73 60.72 -12.06
N ASP A 278 -16.47 60.59 -13.37
CA ASP A 278 -16.12 61.62 -14.39
C ASP A 278 -15.05 62.70 -14.10
N ASP A 279 -13.96 62.70 -14.89
CA ASP A 279 -13.62 63.86 -15.76
C ASP A 279 -12.50 63.51 -16.79
N ASP A 280 -12.93 63.40 -18.04
CA ASP A 280 -12.36 63.90 -19.29
C ASP A 280 -10.84 64.15 -19.53
N THR A 281 -10.40 63.53 -20.64
CA THR A 281 -9.68 64.09 -21.81
C THR A 281 -8.17 63.95 -22.01
N SER A 282 -7.89 63.48 -23.24
CA SER A 282 -6.84 63.83 -24.21
C SER A 282 -5.58 62.95 -24.33
N ASP A 283 -5.56 62.24 -25.47
CA ASP A 283 -4.47 61.96 -26.41
C ASP A 283 -3.16 62.74 -26.19
N ASP A 284 -1.99 62.07 -26.24
CA ASP A 284 -1.06 62.21 -27.38
C ASP A 284 0.16 61.27 -27.29
N ASP A 285 0.44 60.68 -28.45
CA ASP A 285 1.69 60.27 -29.10
C ASP A 285 3.05 60.14 -28.35
N THR A 286 3.66 58.97 -28.61
CA THR A 286 5.08 58.67 -28.95
C THR A 286 6.23 59.55 -28.43
N SER A 287 7.25 58.91 -27.83
CA SER A 287 8.64 59.01 -28.30
C SER A 287 9.59 58.09 -27.52
N ASP A 288 10.49 57.46 -28.30
CA ASP A 288 11.74 56.85 -27.88
C ASP A 288 12.62 57.85 -27.10
N ASP A 289 13.41 57.39 -26.12
CA ASP A 289 14.86 57.66 -26.07
C ASP A 289 15.54 56.85 -24.96
N ASP A 290 16.80 56.58 -25.25
CA ASP A 290 17.77 55.65 -24.75
C ASP A 290 18.38 55.95 -23.37
N THR A 291 19.23 54.99 -22.97
CA THR A 291 20.42 55.11 -22.11
C THR A 291 20.21 55.13 -20.60
N LEU A 292 20.73 54.10 -19.92
CA LEU A 292 22.08 54.19 -19.37
C LEU A 292 22.64 52.79 -19.07
N ASP A 293 23.78 52.58 -19.71
CA ASP A 293 24.79 51.56 -19.52
C ASP A 293 25.77 52.06 -18.44
N ASP A 294 26.06 51.25 -17.43
CA ASP A 294 27.32 51.32 -16.68
C ASP A 294 27.89 49.91 -16.44
N GLY A 295 28.51 49.39 -17.49
CA GLY A 295 29.25 48.15 -17.43
C GLY A 295 30.48 48.10 -16.52
N THR A 296 31.01 46.87 -16.49
CA THR A 296 32.42 46.48 -16.37
C THR A 296 33.07 46.51 -14.99
N SER A 297 33.49 45.33 -14.53
CA SER A 297 34.89 44.94 -14.75
C SER A 297 35.06 43.43 -14.59
N ASP A 298 35.48 42.82 -15.70
CA ASP A 298 36.17 41.54 -15.82
C ASP A 298 37.50 41.52 -15.05
N ASP A 299 37.96 40.32 -14.70
CA ASP A 299 39.31 39.80 -15.00
C ASP A 299 39.46 38.46 -14.26
N ASP A 300 39.43 37.32 -14.97
CA ASP A 300 40.52 36.73 -15.78
C ASP A 300 41.32 35.72 -14.94
N THR A 301 41.05 34.42 -15.15
CA THR A 301 41.75 33.49 -16.07
C THR A 301 43.08 32.96 -15.55
N SER A 302 43.20 31.63 -15.52
CA SER A 302 44.24 30.86 -16.23
C SER A 302 44.22 29.41 -15.75
N ASP A 303 43.60 28.57 -16.58
CA ASP A 303 44.26 27.51 -17.34
C ASP A 303 45.53 26.91 -16.75
N ASP A 304 45.53 25.58 -16.60
CA ASP A 304 46.57 24.84 -17.33
C ASP A 304 46.05 23.47 -17.79
N GLU A 305 46.46 23.17 -19.01
CA GLU A 305 45.94 22.21 -19.96
C GLU A 305 46.64 20.85 -19.89
N THR A 306 45.98 19.87 -20.51
CA THR A 306 46.53 18.74 -21.30
C THR A 306 47.25 17.57 -20.63
N SER A 307 46.74 16.36 -20.92
CA SER A 307 47.42 15.38 -21.78
C SER A 307 46.65 14.05 -21.81
N ASP A 308 45.74 13.92 -22.77
CA ASP A 308 45.65 12.89 -23.83
C ASP A 308 46.13 11.46 -23.56
N ASP A 309 45.23 10.49 -23.83
CA ASP A 309 45.36 9.38 -24.82
C ASP A 309 44.09 8.51 -24.69
N GLU A 310 43.06 8.65 -25.53
CA GLU A 310 42.87 8.10 -26.90
C GLU A 310 42.66 6.58 -26.99
N THR A 311 41.83 6.19 -27.96
CA THR A 311 41.34 4.85 -28.39
C THR A 311 40.11 4.32 -27.63
N ASP A 312 39.03 3.82 -28.25
CA ASP A 312 38.74 3.51 -29.66
C ASP A 312 37.21 3.28 -29.79
N ASP A 313 36.60 3.97 -30.73
CA ASP A 313 35.63 3.51 -31.74
C ASP A 313 34.41 2.64 -31.35
N GLY A 314 33.22 3.19 -31.60
CA GLY A 314 31.99 2.42 -31.70
C GLY A 314 30.70 3.21 -31.96
N ASP A 315 30.66 4.00 -33.06
CA ASP A 315 29.43 4.57 -33.60
C ASP A 315 28.40 3.48 -33.95
N ILE A 316 27.20 3.55 -33.38
CA ILE A 316 25.93 3.26 -34.08
C ILE A 316 24.90 4.28 -33.62
N ASP A 317 24.39 5.01 -34.61
CA ASP A 317 23.41 6.09 -34.56
C ASP A 317 22.03 5.71 -33.99
N ASP A 318 21.36 6.76 -33.51
CA ASP A 318 19.92 7.06 -33.61
C ASP A 318 18.91 5.95 -33.35
N ASP A 319 18.26 6.02 -32.19
CA ASP A 319 16.79 5.96 -32.14
C ASP A 319 16.31 6.91 -31.02
N GLU A 320 15.59 7.95 -31.43
CA GLU A 320 14.86 8.88 -30.56
C GLU A 320 13.93 8.12 -29.59
N PRO A 321 13.66 8.65 -28.38
CA PRO A 321 12.62 8.09 -27.54
C PRO A 321 11.28 8.31 -28.23
N VAL A 322 10.69 7.22 -28.73
CA VAL A 322 9.33 7.19 -29.24
C VAL A 322 8.41 7.69 -28.12
N ASP A 323 7.78 8.85 -28.35
CA ASP A 323 6.60 9.33 -27.63
C ASP A 323 5.52 8.23 -27.67
N ALA A 324 5.52 7.39 -26.65
CA ALA A 324 4.48 6.41 -26.42
C ALA A 324 3.38 7.07 -25.59
N SER A 325 2.64 7.97 -26.23
CA SER A 325 1.25 8.27 -25.88
C SER A 325 0.40 7.00 -26.03
N GLY A 326 0.54 6.09 -25.06
CA GLY A 326 -0.33 4.92 -24.89
C GLY A 326 -1.72 5.36 -24.39
N PRO A 327 -2.76 4.55 -24.59
CA PRO A 327 -4.10 4.93 -24.16
C PRO A 327 -4.16 5.03 -22.64
N ASN A 328 -4.53 6.20 -22.12
CA ASN A 328 -4.66 6.49 -20.67
C ASN A 328 -5.86 5.79 -20.01
N HIS A 329 -6.54 4.87 -20.70
CA HIS A 329 -7.76 4.20 -20.23
C HIS A 329 -7.74 2.73 -20.64
N ALA A 330 -7.37 1.85 -19.72
CA ALA A 330 -7.35 0.39 -19.92
C ALA A 330 -8.71 -0.28 -19.69
N PHE A 331 -9.74 0.45 -19.26
CA PHE A 331 -11.04 -0.14 -18.92
C PHE A 331 -12.19 0.79 -19.34
N GLU A 332 -12.72 0.60 -20.54
CA GLU A 332 -14.10 0.98 -20.85
C GLU A 332 -14.90 -0.28 -21.17
N GLY A 333 -15.91 -0.54 -20.35
CA GLY A 333 -17.03 -1.44 -20.65
C GLY A 333 -17.19 -2.65 -19.73
N HIS A 334 -17.76 -2.46 -18.54
CA HIS A 334 -18.40 -3.53 -17.78
C HIS A 334 -19.82 -3.12 -17.39
N ASP A 335 -20.82 -3.76 -17.99
CA ASP A 335 -22.20 -3.75 -17.51
C ASP A 335 -22.37 -4.92 -16.52
N ALA A 336 -22.73 -4.58 -15.28
CA ALA A 336 -23.38 -5.36 -14.22
C ALA A 336 -23.14 -6.90 -14.09
N ASN A 337 -22.64 -7.28 -12.90
CA ASN A 337 -22.83 -8.58 -12.23
C ASN A 337 -22.14 -9.83 -12.81
N GLU A 338 -20.81 -9.85 -12.90
CA GLU A 338 -20.08 -11.12 -12.99
C GLU A 338 -18.96 -11.19 -11.93
N VAL A 339 -18.97 -12.30 -11.19
CA VAL A 339 -18.19 -12.57 -9.98
C VAL A 339 -16.83 -13.12 -10.37
N ALA A 340 -15.78 -12.54 -9.79
CA ALA A 340 -14.41 -13.01 -9.90
C ALA A 340 -14.13 -13.96 -8.71
N SER A 341 -13.67 -15.17 -9.04
CA SER A 341 -12.83 -16.09 -8.25
C SER A 341 -13.24 -17.51 -8.57
N ILE A 342 -12.27 -18.33 -9.03
CA ILE A 342 -12.43 -19.54 -9.87
C ILE A 342 -12.57 -19.19 -11.37
N LEU A 343 -11.53 -19.42 -12.18
CA LEU A 343 -11.75 -19.80 -13.58
C LEU A 343 -12.14 -21.28 -13.68
N ASP A 344 -13.26 -21.59 -13.04
CA ASP A 344 -14.20 -22.63 -13.43
C ASP A 344 -15.62 -22.05 -13.24
N GLY A 345 -15.78 -20.79 -13.66
CA GLY A 345 -16.96 -20.42 -14.41
C GLY A 345 -16.76 -20.89 -15.85
N THR A 346 -17.40 -21.98 -16.24
CA THR A 346 -17.59 -22.35 -17.65
C THR A 346 -18.44 -21.29 -18.36
N THR A 347 -17.86 -20.12 -18.61
CA THR A 347 -18.26 -19.11 -19.58
C THR A 347 -17.00 -18.39 -20.06
N GLY A 348 -16.16 -19.12 -20.79
CA GLY A 348 -14.98 -18.57 -21.47
C GLY A 348 -13.80 -19.52 -21.49
N ILE A 349 -13.32 -19.88 -22.70
CA ILE A 349 -12.07 -20.60 -23.03
C ILE A 349 -11.83 -21.99 -22.37
N GLY A 350 -12.64 -22.43 -21.40
CA GLY A 350 -12.49 -23.72 -20.70
C GLY A 350 -11.31 -23.74 -19.73
N ALA A 351 -11.14 -24.85 -19.00
CA ALA A 351 -10.08 -24.99 -18.00
C ALA A 351 -8.69 -24.81 -18.62
N ILE A 352 -7.89 -23.91 -18.03
CA ILE A 352 -6.52 -23.61 -18.44
C ILE A 352 -5.56 -23.98 -17.31
N VAL A 353 -4.43 -24.60 -17.66
CA VAL A 353 -3.34 -24.90 -16.73
C VAL A 353 -2.04 -24.41 -17.34
N VAL A 354 -1.29 -23.60 -16.60
CA VAL A 354 0.02 -23.09 -17.02
C VAL A 354 1.12 -23.73 -16.17
N TYR A 355 2.10 -24.37 -16.81
CA TYR A 355 3.19 -25.03 -16.10
C TYR A 355 4.50 -25.12 -16.92
N PRO A 356 5.67 -25.09 -16.27
CA PRO A 356 5.85 -24.67 -14.88
C PRO A 356 5.52 -23.17 -14.73
N ASN A 357 5.01 -22.80 -13.56
CA ASN A 357 4.84 -21.42 -13.14
C ASN A 357 5.26 -21.37 -11.66
N PRO A 358 6.44 -20.82 -11.32
CA PRO A 358 7.33 -20.02 -12.16
C PRO A 358 8.03 -20.78 -13.28
N ALA A 359 8.23 -20.11 -14.41
CA ALA A 359 8.95 -20.61 -15.57
C ALA A 359 10.36 -20.01 -15.64
N ARG A 360 11.37 -20.82 -15.98
CA ARG A 360 12.75 -20.32 -16.16
C ARG A 360 13.13 -20.11 -17.61
N SER A 361 12.84 -21.12 -18.42
CA SER A 361 13.21 -21.12 -19.84
C SER A 361 12.01 -21.29 -20.75
N THR A 362 10.98 -21.99 -20.26
CA THR A 362 9.78 -22.30 -21.02
C THR A 362 8.59 -22.42 -20.09
N PHE A 363 7.40 -22.08 -20.58
CA PHE A 363 6.13 -22.43 -19.97
C PHE A 363 5.22 -23.10 -21.00
N THR A 364 4.31 -23.95 -20.52
CA THR A 364 3.30 -24.64 -21.32
C THR A 364 1.92 -24.18 -20.89
N VAL A 365 1.11 -23.75 -21.86
CA VAL A 365 -0.32 -23.52 -21.70
C VAL A 365 -1.06 -24.76 -22.15
N ALA A 366 -1.74 -25.42 -21.20
CA ALA A 366 -2.70 -26.47 -21.47
C ALA A 366 -4.11 -25.87 -21.45
N SER A 367 -4.81 -25.90 -22.59
CA SER A 367 -6.17 -25.38 -22.73
C SER A 367 -6.95 -26.17 -23.77
N ASP A 368 -8.25 -26.37 -23.53
CA ASP A 368 -9.17 -27.00 -24.47
C ASP A 368 -9.76 -26.03 -25.53
N ALA A 369 -9.57 -24.72 -25.37
CA ALA A 369 -10.00 -23.74 -26.36
C ALA A 369 -9.04 -23.64 -27.55
N LEU A 370 -9.26 -24.53 -28.50
CA LEU A 370 -8.63 -24.44 -29.81
C LEU A 370 -9.10 -23.17 -30.54
N ASN A 371 -8.16 -22.54 -31.23
CA ASN A 371 -8.28 -21.27 -31.95
C ASN A 371 -8.45 -20.03 -31.06
N ALA A 372 -8.30 -20.13 -29.74
CA ALA A 372 -8.18 -18.95 -28.90
C ALA A 372 -6.88 -18.19 -29.23
N LEU A 373 -6.97 -16.86 -29.25
CA LEU A 373 -5.82 -15.97 -29.31
C LEU A 373 -5.26 -15.82 -27.91
N TRP A 374 -3.99 -16.14 -27.73
CA TRP A 374 -3.27 -15.97 -26.49
C TRP A 374 -2.22 -14.88 -26.63
N LYS A 375 -2.07 -14.08 -25.58
CA LYS A 375 -1.03 -13.06 -25.46
C LYS A 375 -0.35 -13.20 -24.12
N VAL A 376 0.97 -13.10 -24.09
CA VAL A 376 1.69 -12.77 -22.86
C VAL A 376 2.00 -11.29 -22.92
N THR A 377 1.59 -10.55 -21.90
CA THR A 377 1.97 -9.16 -21.72
C THR A 377 2.85 -9.02 -20.48
N ASP A 378 3.76 -8.04 -20.47
CA ASP A 378 4.27 -7.56 -19.19
C ASP A 378 3.15 -6.85 -18.43
N ILE A 379 3.42 -6.48 -17.18
CA ILE A 379 2.41 -5.84 -16.33
C ILE A 379 2.08 -4.40 -16.73
N ARG A 380 2.85 -3.81 -17.65
CA ARG A 380 2.56 -2.52 -18.27
C ARG A 380 1.68 -2.65 -19.52
N GLY A 381 1.29 -3.89 -19.86
CA GLY A 381 0.45 -4.19 -21.03
C GLY A 381 1.22 -4.35 -22.34
N CYS A 382 2.56 -4.30 -22.34
CA CYS A 382 3.36 -4.54 -23.54
C CYS A 382 3.28 -6.02 -23.92
N THR A 383 2.87 -6.33 -25.15
CA THR A 383 2.77 -7.72 -25.63
C THR A 383 4.16 -8.29 -25.92
N MET A 384 4.52 -9.34 -25.20
CA MET A 384 5.79 -10.06 -25.31
C MET A 384 5.70 -11.25 -26.26
N ALA A 385 4.54 -11.91 -26.29
CA ALA A 385 4.27 -13.00 -27.20
C ALA A 385 2.78 -13.03 -27.55
N GLU A 386 2.44 -13.45 -28.76
CA GLU A 386 1.07 -13.66 -29.20
C GLU A 386 1.00 -14.90 -30.09
N TRP A 387 0.02 -15.76 -29.86
CA TRP A 387 -0.19 -16.95 -30.69
C TRP A 387 -1.66 -17.37 -30.73
N THR A 388 -2.03 -18.11 -31.76
CA THR A 388 -3.32 -18.81 -31.81
C THR A 388 -3.14 -20.27 -31.39
N GLN A 389 -3.91 -20.71 -30.40
CA GLN A 389 -3.83 -22.07 -29.87
C GLN A 389 -4.33 -23.08 -30.91
N SER A 390 -3.44 -23.82 -31.54
CA SER A 390 -3.82 -24.87 -32.51
C SER A 390 -3.87 -26.26 -31.89
N ASN A 391 -3.15 -26.46 -30.79
CA ASN A 391 -3.06 -27.73 -30.07
C ASN A 391 -3.50 -27.53 -28.62
N ARG A 392 -3.86 -28.62 -27.92
CA ARG A 392 -4.19 -28.55 -26.49
C ARG A 392 -3.04 -28.05 -25.62
N LEU A 393 -1.80 -28.28 -26.06
CA LEU A 393 -0.59 -27.87 -25.37
C LEU A 393 0.21 -26.97 -26.30
N THR A 394 0.54 -25.77 -25.84
CA THR A 394 1.49 -24.88 -26.52
C THR A 394 2.58 -24.53 -25.53
N THR A 395 3.84 -24.72 -25.92
CA THR A 395 5.01 -24.37 -25.11
C THR A 395 5.72 -23.19 -25.74
N LEU A 396 5.99 -22.16 -24.94
CA LEU A 396 6.74 -20.98 -25.36
C LEU A 396 8.08 -20.94 -24.65
N GLU A 397 9.10 -20.46 -25.38
CA GLU A 397 10.43 -20.17 -24.86
C GLU A 397 10.45 -18.73 -24.37
N VAL A 398 10.95 -18.54 -23.15
CA VAL A 398 10.91 -17.27 -22.40
C VAL A 398 12.23 -16.97 -21.70
N SER A 399 13.31 -17.71 -22.00
CA SER A 399 14.61 -17.48 -21.35
C SER A 399 15.24 -16.14 -21.74
N HIS A 400 14.74 -15.53 -22.81
CA HIS A 400 15.15 -14.20 -23.27
C HIS A 400 14.37 -13.05 -22.60
N LEU A 401 13.27 -13.35 -21.90
CA LEU A 401 12.47 -12.34 -21.21
C LEU A 401 13.07 -12.05 -19.81
N PRO A 402 12.97 -10.80 -19.33
CA PRO A 402 13.33 -10.48 -17.95
C PRO A 402 12.58 -11.34 -16.94
N ARG A 403 13.19 -11.50 -15.76
CA ARG A 403 12.51 -12.04 -14.59
C ARG A 403 11.42 -11.07 -14.16
N GLY A 404 10.31 -11.59 -13.65
CA GLY A 404 9.20 -10.75 -13.22
C GLY A 404 7.83 -11.37 -13.40
N GLN A 405 6.82 -10.54 -13.19
CA GLN A 405 5.42 -10.89 -13.36
C GLN A 405 4.88 -10.48 -14.74
N TYR A 406 4.13 -11.39 -15.33
CA TYR A 406 3.51 -11.27 -16.64
C TYR A 406 2.04 -11.68 -16.55
N VAL A 407 1.24 -11.23 -17.50
CA VAL A 407 -0.17 -11.61 -17.63
C VAL A 407 -0.35 -12.39 -18.92
N LEU A 408 -0.84 -13.62 -18.80
CA LEU A 408 -1.30 -14.44 -19.91
C LEU A 408 -2.78 -14.17 -20.16
N ILE A 409 -3.10 -13.62 -21.33
CA ILE A 409 -4.46 -13.26 -21.75
C ILE A 409 -4.89 -14.23 -22.84
N GLY A 410 -5.98 -14.97 -22.62
CA GLY A 410 -6.62 -15.76 -23.66
C GLY A 410 -7.91 -15.09 -24.13
N ARG A 411 -8.20 -15.11 -25.43
CA ARG A 411 -9.47 -14.65 -26.01
C ARG A 411 -10.03 -15.71 -26.96
N SER A 412 -11.24 -16.22 -26.71
CA SER A 412 -11.93 -17.14 -27.60
C SER A 412 -12.60 -16.42 -28.77
N ALA A 413 -13.00 -17.20 -29.78
CA ALA A 413 -13.73 -16.69 -30.94
C ALA A 413 -15.10 -16.07 -30.59
N ASP A 414 -15.68 -16.42 -29.45
CA ASP A 414 -16.93 -15.85 -28.95
C ASP A 414 -16.75 -14.53 -28.18
N GLY A 415 -15.50 -14.06 -28.03
CA GLY A 415 -15.17 -12.82 -27.33
C GLY A 415 -14.85 -13.00 -25.84
N SER A 416 -15.08 -14.19 -25.27
CA SER A 416 -14.74 -14.45 -23.87
C SER A 416 -13.23 -14.28 -23.66
N THR A 417 -12.84 -13.64 -22.56
CA THR A 417 -11.45 -13.35 -22.24
C THR A 417 -11.09 -13.98 -20.89
N THR A 418 -9.88 -14.50 -20.76
CA THR A 418 -9.34 -15.09 -19.53
C THR A 418 -7.97 -14.49 -19.25
N HIS A 419 -7.63 -14.29 -17.99
CA HIS A 419 -6.35 -13.77 -17.54
C HIS A 419 -5.70 -14.78 -16.59
N HIS A 420 -4.38 -14.93 -16.68
CA HIS A 420 -3.63 -15.80 -15.79
C HIS A 420 -2.25 -15.23 -15.50
N ARG A 421 -1.85 -15.18 -14.23
CA ARG A 421 -0.51 -14.72 -13.85
C ARG A 421 0.55 -15.71 -14.31
N LEU A 422 1.63 -15.20 -14.89
CA LEU A 422 2.83 -15.95 -15.27
C LEU A 422 4.05 -15.31 -14.61
N ILE A 423 4.92 -16.11 -13.99
CA ILE A 423 6.12 -15.63 -13.30
C ILE A 423 7.35 -16.21 -13.97
N LEU A 424 8.31 -15.36 -14.30
CA LEU A 424 9.57 -15.74 -14.94
C LEU A 424 10.77 -15.61 -13.97
N GLN A 425 11.66 -16.62 -13.97
CA GLN A 425 12.80 -16.81 -13.03
C GLN A 425 14.15 -17.06 -13.71
#